data_AF-H2C7R7-F1
#
_entry.id   AF-H2C7R7-F1
#
_cell.length_a   1.000
_cell.length_b   1.000
_cell.length_c   1.000
_cell.angle_alpha   90.00
_cell.angle_beta   90.00
_cell.angle_gamma   90.00
#
_symmetry.space_group_name_H-M   'P 1'
#
loop_
_entity.id
_entity.type
_entity.pdbx_description
1 polymer ?
#
loop_
_entity_poly.entity_id
_entity_poly.type
_entity_poly.pdbx_seq_one_letter_code
_entity_poly.pdbx_strand_id
1 'polypeptide(L)'
;MDVGVLLASLLMGTLELSEAGAVSAIYAAAYESWKPYGYALIGVCLVLVPTFTLGKLIALLPINYVLIVGAILLAYFGFKLLRSARRSFKGIKRAHEEREGMGVVLTVAITEALEDVLVILALIPQSYSSALVGTGLAAVLVLGLTGALKSRIARIRLPHLKFFLSSLLFSLASLWALEVLLGVSEVLFLPLLLLFLAVNYLIIKV
;
A
#
# COMPACT_ATOMS: atom_id res chain seq x y z
N MET A 1 -10.39 -5.26 -17.20
CA MET A 1 -9.42 -5.08 -16.10
C MET A 1 -9.05 -3.62 -16.08
N ASP A 2 -9.28 -2.95 -14.96
CA ASP A 2 -8.80 -1.58 -14.75
C ASP A 2 -7.31 -1.64 -14.39
N VAL A 3 -6.48 -1.03 -15.23
CA VAL A 3 -5.01 -1.05 -15.09
C VAL A 3 -4.56 -0.12 -13.96
N GLY A 4 -5.25 1.01 -13.74
CA GLY A 4 -4.94 1.95 -12.66
C GLY A 4 -5.17 1.30 -11.30
N VAL A 5 -6.30 0.62 -11.13
CA VAL A 5 -6.63 -0.14 -9.92
C VAL A 5 -5.64 -1.29 -9.69
N LEU A 6 -5.26 -2.01 -10.75
CA LEU A 6 -4.28 -3.09 -10.65
C LEU A 6 -2.91 -2.58 -10.20
N LEU A 7 -2.43 -1.49 -10.80
CA LEU A 7 -1.13 -0.92 -10.45
C LEU A 7 -1.14 -0.32 -9.04
N ALA A 8 -2.24 0.34 -8.64
CA ALA A 8 -2.35 0.90 -7.30
C ALA A 8 -2.38 -0.17 -6.21
N SER A 9 -3.18 -1.22 -6.39
CA SER A 9 -3.22 -2.35 -5.45
C SER A 9 -1.90 -3.12 -5.41
N LEU A 10 -1.25 -3.34 -6.56
CA LEU A 10 0.06 -3.97 -6.64
C LEU A 10 1.14 -3.17 -5.91
N LEU A 11 1.25 -1.86 -6.21
CA LEU A 11 2.31 -1.03 -5.67
C LEU A 11 2.10 -0.76 -4.18
N MET A 12 0.85 -0.53 -3.75
CA MET A 12 0.51 -0.34 -2.34
C MET A 12 0.80 -1.61 -1.55
N GLY A 13 0.28 -2.76 -2.01
CA GLY A 13 0.56 -4.05 -1.38
C GLY A 13 2.06 -4.36 -1.35
N THR A 14 2.80 -4.00 -2.39
CA THR A 14 4.26 -4.22 -2.41
C THR A 14 4.95 -3.37 -1.35
N LEU A 15 4.52 -2.12 -1.14
CA LEU A 15 5.08 -1.25 -0.11
C LEU A 15 4.77 -1.79 1.29
N GLU A 16 3.49 -1.94 1.64
CA GLU A 16 3.11 -2.26 3.01
C GLU A 16 3.51 -3.69 3.40
N LEU A 17 3.30 -4.66 2.51
CA LEU A 17 3.73 -6.04 2.78
C LEU A 17 5.27 -6.13 2.85
N SER A 18 6.03 -5.25 2.18
CA SER A 18 7.49 -5.25 2.31
C SER A 18 7.99 -4.80 3.69
N GLU A 19 7.25 -3.96 4.41
CA GLU A 19 7.59 -3.59 5.79
C GLU A 19 7.37 -4.79 6.73
N ALA A 20 6.25 -5.51 6.59
CA ALA A 20 6.01 -6.78 7.27
C ALA A 20 7.05 -7.86 6.90
N GLY A 21 7.44 -7.92 5.62
CA GLY A 21 8.51 -8.79 5.11
C GLY A 21 9.89 -8.46 5.71
N ALA A 22 10.21 -7.17 5.85
CA ALA A 22 11.46 -6.73 6.45
C ALA A 22 11.55 -7.08 7.94
N VAL A 23 10.48 -6.82 8.71
CA VAL A 23 10.44 -7.15 10.14
C VAL A 23 10.52 -8.65 10.36
N SER A 24 9.78 -9.45 9.58
CA SER A 24 9.88 -10.91 9.66
C SER A 24 11.28 -11.43 9.28
N ALA A 25 11.96 -10.83 8.31
CA ALA A 25 13.34 -11.20 7.97
C ALA A 25 14.34 -10.87 9.08
N ILE A 26 14.21 -9.72 9.75
CA ILE A 26 15.04 -9.33 10.90
C ILE A 26 14.88 -10.33 12.04
N TYR A 27 13.64 -10.67 12.39
CA TYR A 27 13.36 -11.65 13.45
C TYR A 27 13.78 -13.06 13.04
N ALA A 28 13.61 -13.45 11.79
CA ALA A 28 14.06 -14.75 11.29
C ALA A 28 15.59 -14.91 11.35
N ALA A 29 16.33 -13.81 11.17
CA ALA A 29 17.78 -13.78 11.37
C ALA A 29 18.14 -13.84 12.87
N ALA A 30 17.43 -13.09 13.72
CA ALA A 30 17.71 -13.04 15.16
C ALA A 30 17.42 -14.36 15.90
N TYR A 31 16.39 -15.10 15.48
CA TYR A 31 15.98 -16.37 16.07
C TYR A 31 16.47 -17.60 15.29
N GLU A 32 17.25 -17.40 14.21
CA GLU A 32 17.72 -18.46 13.31
C GLU A 32 16.61 -19.44 12.87
N SER A 33 15.41 -18.90 12.66
CA SER A 33 14.20 -19.70 12.43
C SER A 33 13.33 -19.11 11.34
N TRP A 34 12.60 -19.97 10.62
CA TRP A 34 11.63 -19.57 9.62
C TRP A 34 10.27 -19.19 10.21
N LYS A 35 10.04 -19.47 11.50
CA LYS A 35 8.78 -19.19 12.21
C LYS A 35 8.29 -17.74 12.05
N PRO A 36 9.13 -16.69 12.11
CA PRO A 36 8.69 -15.31 11.93
C PRO A 36 7.99 -15.03 10.59
N TYR A 37 8.39 -15.70 9.51
CA TYR A 37 7.69 -15.60 8.22
C TYR A 37 6.28 -16.20 8.29
N GLY A 38 6.11 -17.29 9.04
CA GLY A 38 4.81 -17.88 9.31
C GLY A 38 3.88 -16.94 10.08
N TYR A 39 4.38 -16.27 11.13
CA TYR A 39 3.61 -15.26 11.86
C TYR A 39 3.20 -14.08 10.97
N ALA A 40 4.11 -13.59 10.11
CA ALA A 40 3.78 -12.53 9.17
C ALA A 40 2.71 -12.96 8.16
N LEU A 41 2.84 -14.18 7.59
CA LEU A 41 1.85 -14.72 6.66
C LEU A 41 0.47 -14.85 7.32
N ILE A 42 0.41 -15.37 8.55
CA ILE A 42 -0.84 -15.48 9.31
C ILE A 42 -1.45 -14.08 9.53
N GLY A 43 -0.66 -13.10 9.96
CA GLY A 43 -1.13 -11.72 10.16
C GLY A 43 -1.72 -11.09 8.90
N VAL A 44 -1.02 -11.24 7.77
CA VAL A 44 -1.50 -10.75 6.47
C VAL A 44 -2.79 -11.47 6.05
N CYS A 45 -2.84 -12.80 6.15
CA CYS A 45 -4.03 -13.57 5.78
C CYS A 45 -5.24 -13.26 6.66
N LEU A 46 -5.04 -13.04 7.97
CA LEU A 46 -6.10 -12.67 8.92
C LEU A 46 -6.81 -11.36 8.53
N VAL A 47 -6.13 -10.49 7.78
CA VAL A 47 -6.67 -9.20 7.34
C VAL A 47 -7.16 -9.28 5.89
N LEU A 48 -6.33 -9.74 4.96
CA LEU A 48 -6.66 -9.74 3.53
C LEU A 48 -7.79 -10.72 3.18
N VAL A 49 -7.84 -11.90 3.80
CA VAL A 49 -8.87 -12.91 3.44
C VAL A 49 -10.27 -12.42 3.83
N PRO A 50 -10.53 -11.93 5.06
CA PRO A 50 -11.81 -11.28 5.37
C PRO A 50 -12.12 -10.09 4.48
N THR A 51 -11.13 -9.25 4.17
CA THR A 51 -11.36 -8.08 3.30
C THR A 51 -11.79 -8.48 1.90
N PHE A 52 -11.15 -9.45 1.24
CA PHE A 52 -11.54 -9.84 -0.11
C PHE A 52 -12.80 -10.72 -0.15
N THR A 53 -13.10 -11.44 0.93
CA THR A 53 -14.35 -12.22 1.03
C THR A 53 -15.55 -11.31 1.29
N LEU A 54 -15.46 -10.39 2.24
CA LEU A 54 -16.54 -9.46 2.61
C LEU A 54 -16.58 -8.22 1.70
N GLY A 55 -15.46 -7.82 1.12
CA GLY A 55 -15.34 -6.62 0.28
C GLY A 55 -16.21 -6.69 -0.97
N LYS A 56 -16.58 -7.90 -1.43
CA LYS A 56 -17.57 -8.06 -2.50
C LYS A 56 -18.93 -7.45 -2.14
N LEU A 57 -19.28 -7.37 -0.86
CA LEU A 57 -20.50 -6.71 -0.39
C LEU A 57 -20.46 -5.20 -0.59
N ILE A 58 -19.27 -4.59 -0.66
CA ILE A 58 -19.11 -3.15 -0.94
C ILE A 58 -19.52 -2.84 -2.38
N ALA A 59 -19.40 -3.79 -3.30
CA ALA A 59 -19.90 -3.64 -4.67
C ALA A 59 -21.43 -3.55 -4.76
N LEU A 60 -22.16 -3.82 -3.66
CA LEU A 60 -23.62 -3.59 -3.60
C LEU A 60 -23.98 -2.12 -3.33
N LEU A 61 -23.00 -1.30 -2.93
CA LEU A 61 -23.22 0.12 -2.68
C LEU A 61 -23.21 0.92 -4.01
N PRO A 62 -23.97 2.02 -4.10
CA PRO A 62 -23.96 2.85 -5.30
C PRO A 62 -22.56 3.40 -5.58
N ILE A 63 -22.08 3.19 -6.82
CA ILE A 63 -20.70 3.45 -7.22
C ILE A 63 -20.24 4.89 -6.94
N ASN A 64 -21.14 5.88 -7.07
CA ASN A 64 -20.81 7.29 -6.81
C ASN A 64 -20.44 7.54 -5.34
N TYR A 65 -21.12 6.90 -4.38
CA TYR A 65 -20.78 7.04 -2.97
C TYR A 65 -19.43 6.38 -2.67
N VAL A 66 -19.17 5.23 -3.30
CA VAL A 66 -17.88 4.58 -3.15
C VAL A 66 -16.76 5.41 -3.75
N LEU A 67 -16.93 5.96 -4.96
CA LEU A 67 -15.95 6.81 -5.61
C LEU A 67 -15.58 8.02 -4.74
N ILE A 68 -16.57 8.69 -4.15
CA ILE A 68 -16.34 9.84 -3.27
C ILE A 68 -15.58 9.42 -2.00
N VAL A 69 -16.05 8.39 -1.30
CA VAL A 69 -15.39 7.92 -0.06
C VAL A 69 -14.00 7.40 -0.35
N GLY A 70 -13.84 6.65 -1.44
CA GLY A 70 -12.56 6.13 -1.91
C GLY A 70 -11.59 7.25 -2.27
N ALA A 71 -12.04 8.30 -2.98
CA ALA A 71 -11.22 9.46 -3.28
C ALA A 71 -10.71 10.16 -2.00
N ILE A 72 -11.56 10.30 -0.98
CA ILE A 72 -11.18 10.89 0.31
C ILE A 72 -10.13 10.02 1.02
N LEU A 73 -10.34 8.70 1.07
CA LEU A 73 -9.39 7.76 1.68
C LEU A 73 -8.05 7.79 0.93
N LEU A 74 -8.05 7.66 -0.40
CA LEU A 74 -6.85 7.71 -1.22
C LEU A 74 -6.09 9.04 -1.04
N ALA A 75 -6.77 10.17 -1.01
CA ALA A 75 -6.14 11.47 -0.78
C ALA A 75 -5.50 11.55 0.62
N TYR A 76 -6.17 11.04 1.65
CA TYR A 76 -5.64 10.97 3.01
C TYR A 76 -4.36 10.11 3.08
N PHE A 77 -4.37 8.91 2.46
CA PHE A 77 -3.20 8.04 2.42
C PHE A 77 -2.07 8.61 1.57
N GLY A 78 -2.38 9.22 0.43
CA GLY A 78 -1.41 9.97 -0.37
C GLY A 78 -0.70 11.03 0.47
N PHE A 79 -1.46 11.80 1.25
CA PHE A 79 -0.89 12.79 2.17
C PHE A 79 -0.03 12.16 3.27
N LYS A 80 -0.50 11.08 3.91
CA LYS A 80 0.25 10.35 4.95
C LYS A 80 1.59 9.82 4.40
N LEU A 81 1.58 9.22 3.21
CA LEU A 81 2.77 8.70 2.52
C LEU A 81 3.72 9.83 2.12
N LEU A 82 3.21 10.94 1.57
CA LEU A 82 4.02 12.11 1.21
C LEU A 82 4.73 12.69 2.44
N ARG A 83 4.00 12.82 3.55
CA ARG A 83 4.55 13.31 4.82
C ARG A 83 5.62 12.36 5.36
N SER A 84 5.41 11.06 5.24
CA SER A 84 6.39 10.03 5.63
C SER A 84 7.65 10.11 4.76
N ALA A 85 7.48 10.13 3.43
CA ALA A 85 8.57 10.27 2.46
C ALA A 85 9.42 11.53 2.73
N ARG A 86 8.77 12.68 2.94
CA ARG A 86 9.46 13.96 3.23
C ARG A 86 10.34 13.89 4.48
N ARG A 87 9.90 13.22 5.56
CA ARG A 87 10.73 13.05 6.78
C ARG A 87 11.95 12.19 6.52
N SER A 88 11.80 11.12 5.73
CA SER A 88 12.91 10.25 5.36
C SER A 88 13.91 10.96 4.44
N PHE A 89 13.45 11.78 3.49
CA PHE A 89 14.33 12.62 2.66
C PHE A 89 15.09 13.68 3.48
N LYS A 90 14.47 14.22 4.54
CA LYS A 90 15.10 15.17 5.48
C LYS A 90 15.99 14.50 6.55
N GLY A 91 16.20 13.18 6.48
CA GLY A 91 17.15 12.48 7.35
C GLY A 91 16.73 12.35 8.82
N ILE A 92 15.45 12.55 9.15
CA ILE A 92 14.96 12.41 10.53
C ILE A 92 14.94 10.94 10.92
N LYS A 93 15.83 10.51 11.83
CA LYS A 93 15.90 9.13 12.33
C LYS A 93 14.74 8.87 13.31
N ARG A 94 14.06 7.73 13.15
CA ARG A 94 13.17 7.17 14.19
C ARG A 94 14.03 6.49 15.27
N ALA A 95 13.62 6.64 16.52
CA ALA A 95 14.20 5.93 17.65
C ALA A 95 13.93 4.42 17.52
N HIS A 96 14.92 3.61 17.90
CA HIS A 96 14.91 2.16 17.78
C HIS A 96 14.01 1.55 18.87
N GLU A 97 12.97 0.80 18.51
CA GLU A 97 12.14 0.05 19.47
C GLU A 97 12.84 -1.26 19.89
N GLU A 98 12.76 -1.54 21.19
CA GLU A 98 13.40 -2.68 21.87
C GLU A 98 12.86 -4.03 21.38
N ARG A 99 13.67 -5.08 21.54
CA ARG A 99 13.37 -6.45 21.11
C ARG A 99 12.26 -7.06 21.96
N GLU A 100 11.02 -6.81 21.57
CA GLU A 100 9.85 -7.56 22.05
C GLU A 100 9.74 -8.93 21.36
N GLY A 101 8.92 -9.84 21.90
CA GLY A 101 8.82 -11.23 21.45
C GLY A 101 8.25 -11.43 20.03
N MET A 102 8.17 -12.68 19.57
CA MET A 102 7.66 -13.02 18.22
C MET A 102 6.25 -12.48 17.90
N GLY A 103 5.46 -12.09 18.90
CA GLY A 103 4.17 -11.42 18.73
C GLY A 103 4.26 -10.09 17.99
N VAL A 104 5.41 -9.39 18.05
CA VAL A 104 5.64 -8.15 17.29
C VAL A 104 5.51 -8.38 15.79
N VAL A 105 6.04 -9.48 15.28
CA VAL A 105 6.00 -9.79 13.84
C VAL A 105 4.56 -9.97 13.37
N LEU A 106 3.72 -10.62 14.19
CA LEU A 106 2.30 -10.77 13.92
C LEU A 106 1.58 -9.42 13.96
N THR A 107 1.80 -8.62 15.00
CA THR A 107 1.18 -7.30 15.16
C THR A 107 1.55 -6.38 14.00
N VAL A 108 2.83 -6.30 13.65
CA VAL A 108 3.31 -5.51 12.49
C VAL A 108 2.65 -6.00 11.21
N ALA A 109 2.62 -7.30 10.95
CA ALA A 109 2.00 -7.83 9.75
C ALA A 109 0.50 -7.52 9.66
N ILE A 110 -0.21 -7.55 10.79
CA ILE A 110 -1.62 -7.14 10.86
C ILE A 110 -1.75 -5.64 10.58
N THR A 111 -0.92 -4.79 11.20
CA THR A 111 -1.01 -3.33 10.99
C THR A 111 -0.69 -2.95 9.56
N GLU A 112 0.37 -3.50 8.95
CA GLU A 112 0.71 -3.20 7.56
C GLU A 112 -0.38 -3.71 6.61
N ALA A 113 -0.92 -4.92 6.84
CA ALA A 113 -2.03 -5.43 6.05
C ALA A 113 -3.31 -4.58 6.21
N LEU A 114 -3.56 -3.99 7.39
CA LEU A 114 -4.66 -3.04 7.59
C LEU A 114 -4.44 -1.74 6.82
N GLU A 115 -3.21 -1.23 6.75
CA GLU A 115 -2.89 -0.05 5.93
C GLU A 115 -3.14 -0.33 4.43
N ASP A 116 -2.76 -1.52 3.95
CA ASP A 116 -3.05 -1.96 2.58
C ASP A 116 -4.57 -2.10 2.34
N VAL A 117 -5.28 -2.74 3.28
CA VAL A 117 -6.75 -2.91 3.21
C VAL A 117 -7.49 -1.59 3.14
N LEU A 118 -7.09 -0.58 3.90
CA LEU A 118 -7.77 0.71 3.89
C LEU A 118 -7.76 1.37 2.50
N VAL A 119 -6.69 1.14 1.72
CA VAL A 119 -6.59 1.57 0.33
C VAL A 119 -7.33 0.61 -0.60
N ILE A 120 -7.19 -0.70 -0.42
CA ILE A 120 -7.87 -1.73 -1.23
C ILE A 120 -9.40 -1.60 -1.15
N LEU A 121 -9.96 -1.27 0.02
CA LEU A 121 -11.39 -1.06 0.18
C LEU A 121 -11.93 0.06 -0.71
N ALA A 122 -11.14 1.09 -0.98
CA ALA A 122 -11.47 2.14 -1.92
C ALA A 122 -11.42 1.67 -3.38
N LEU A 123 -10.55 0.69 -3.68
CA LEU A 123 -10.30 0.16 -5.02
C LEU A 123 -11.24 -0.98 -5.43
N ILE A 124 -11.71 -1.78 -4.46
CA ILE A 124 -12.55 -2.97 -4.69
C ILE A 124 -13.78 -2.66 -5.56
N PRO A 125 -14.55 -1.58 -5.30
CA PRO A 125 -15.79 -1.36 -6.05
C PRO A 125 -15.57 -0.82 -7.46
N GLN A 126 -14.36 -0.29 -7.75
CA GLN A 126 -13.98 0.05 -9.13
C GLN A 126 -13.71 -1.21 -9.93
N SER A 127 -12.86 -2.09 -9.41
CA SER A 127 -12.58 -3.35 -10.05
C SER A 127 -12.05 -4.38 -9.06
N TYR A 128 -12.97 -5.21 -8.55
CA TYR A 128 -12.64 -6.28 -7.61
C TYR A 128 -11.54 -7.20 -8.17
N SER A 129 -11.65 -7.59 -9.45
CA SER A 129 -10.66 -8.45 -10.08
C SER A 129 -9.28 -7.80 -10.17
N SER A 130 -9.20 -6.53 -10.53
CA SER A 130 -7.91 -5.82 -10.63
C SER A 130 -7.28 -5.63 -9.25
N ALA A 131 -8.08 -5.27 -8.24
CA ALA A 131 -7.62 -5.13 -6.86
C ALA A 131 -7.10 -6.45 -6.29
N LEU A 132 -7.86 -7.54 -6.46
CA LEU A 132 -7.47 -8.87 -5.98
C LEU A 132 -6.19 -9.38 -6.66
N VAL A 133 -6.11 -9.24 -8.00
CA VAL A 133 -4.93 -9.69 -8.74
C VAL A 133 -3.71 -8.84 -8.39
N GLY A 134 -3.85 -7.52 -8.28
CA GLY A 134 -2.75 -6.63 -7.89
C GLY A 134 -2.21 -6.95 -6.50
N THR A 135 -3.08 -7.07 -5.49
CA THR A 135 -2.69 -7.46 -4.13
C THR A 135 -2.11 -8.87 -4.06
N GLY A 136 -2.68 -9.83 -4.80
CA GLY A 136 -2.16 -11.20 -4.88
C GLY A 136 -0.75 -11.24 -5.48
N LEU A 137 -0.52 -10.49 -6.57
CA LEU A 137 0.79 -10.35 -7.18
C LEU A 137 1.78 -9.67 -6.23
N ALA A 138 1.36 -8.65 -5.49
CA ALA A 138 2.17 -7.99 -4.48
C ALA A 138 2.62 -8.97 -3.40
N ALA A 139 1.70 -9.78 -2.86
CA ALA A 139 2.01 -10.77 -1.85
C ALA A 139 3.02 -11.80 -2.35
N VAL A 140 2.85 -12.32 -3.57
CA VAL A 140 3.80 -13.26 -4.20
C VAL A 140 5.16 -12.60 -4.41
N LEU A 141 5.20 -11.37 -4.94
CA LEU A 141 6.43 -10.60 -5.15
C LEU A 141 7.18 -10.39 -3.85
N VAL A 142 6.50 -9.91 -2.80
CA VAL A 142 7.11 -9.61 -1.52
C VAL A 142 7.60 -10.88 -0.82
N LEU A 143 6.85 -11.98 -0.86
CA LEU A 143 7.29 -13.26 -0.29
C LEU A 143 8.54 -13.77 -1.03
N GLY A 144 8.53 -13.74 -2.36
CA GLY A 144 9.67 -14.14 -3.18
C GLY A 144 10.91 -13.28 -2.94
N LEU A 145 10.75 -11.95 -2.92
CA LEU A 145 11.84 -11.02 -2.66
C LEU A 145 12.36 -11.15 -1.22
N THR A 146 11.47 -11.31 -0.23
CA THR A 146 11.84 -11.51 1.18
C THR A 146 12.66 -12.77 1.40
N GLY A 147 12.30 -13.87 0.72
CA GLY A 147 13.09 -15.10 0.73
C GLY A 147 14.45 -14.92 0.03
N ALA A 148 14.47 -14.30 -1.15
CA ALA A 148 15.68 -14.19 -1.98
C ALA A 148 16.69 -13.13 -1.50
N LEU A 149 16.22 -12.05 -0.89
CA LEU A 149 16.99 -10.85 -0.57
C LEU A 149 17.14 -10.63 0.94
N LYS A 150 17.20 -11.72 1.73
CA LYS A 150 17.32 -11.73 3.20
C LYS A 150 18.40 -10.76 3.74
N SER A 151 19.44 -10.44 2.95
CA SER A 151 20.55 -9.51 3.29
C SER A 151 20.49 -8.12 2.63
N ARG A 152 19.55 -7.84 1.73
CA ARG A 152 19.48 -6.56 0.96
C ARG A 152 18.19 -5.77 1.14
N ILE A 153 17.09 -6.34 1.65
CA ILE A 153 15.80 -5.64 1.77
C ILE A 153 15.89 -4.37 2.63
N ALA A 154 16.72 -4.38 3.66
CA ALA A 154 16.99 -3.20 4.48
C ALA A 154 17.60 -2.00 3.70
N ARG A 155 18.01 -2.18 2.43
CA ARG A 155 18.59 -1.15 1.56
C ARG A 155 17.66 -0.62 0.46
N ILE A 156 16.42 -1.11 0.35
CA ILE A 156 15.45 -0.54 -0.60
C ILE A 156 15.16 0.90 -0.17
N ARG A 157 15.26 1.85 -1.11
CA ARG A 157 14.95 3.27 -0.86
C ARG A 157 13.44 3.47 -0.75
N LEU A 158 12.86 3.04 0.37
CA LEU A 158 11.49 3.30 0.80
C LEU A 158 11.02 4.76 0.52
N PRO A 159 11.85 5.81 0.64
CA PRO A 159 11.39 7.19 0.41
C PRO A 159 10.94 7.47 -1.02
N HIS A 160 11.62 6.92 -2.04
CA HIS A 160 11.24 7.13 -3.45
C HIS A 160 9.95 6.38 -3.80
N LEU A 161 9.77 5.18 -3.22
CA LEU A 161 8.56 4.39 -3.43
C LEU A 161 7.34 5.07 -2.80
N LYS A 162 7.47 5.56 -1.55
CA LYS A 162 6.42 6.33 -0.86
C LYS A 162 6.06 7.62 -1.61
N PHE A 163 7.05 8.28 -2.22
CA PHE A 163 6.82 9.44 -3.09
C PHE A 163 5.98 9.09 -4.33
N PHE A 164 6.39 8.06 -5.08
CA PHE A 164 5.70 7.65 -6.30
C PHE A 164 4.26 7.18 -5.99
N LEU A 165 4.11 6.37 -4.94
CA LEU A 165 2.81 5.90 -4.46
C LEU A 165 1.90 7.03 -4.04
N SER A 166 2.42 8.01 -3.30
CA SER A 166 1.65 9.22 -2.98
C SER A 166 1.10 9.89 -4.24
N SER A 167 1.92 10.04 -5.29
CA SER A 167 1.47 10.63 -6.55
C SER A 167 0.38 9.79 -7.25
N LEU A 168 0.51 8.47 -7.21
CA LEU A 168 -0.48 7.53 -7.74
C LEU A 168 -1.82 7.60 -7.00
N LEU A 169 -1.79 7.67 -5.66
CA LEU A 169 -3.00 7.77 -4.84
C LEU A 169 -3.71 9.09 -5.08
N PHE A 170 -2.98 10.21 -5.17
CA PHE A 170 -3.58 11.50 -5.49
C PHE A 170 -4.14 11.56 -6.92
N SER A 171 -3.48 10.91 -7.90
CA SER A 171 -4.02 10.87 -9.27
C SER A 171 -5.33 10.08 -9.33
N LEU A 172 -5.42 8.93 -8.64
CA LEU A 172 -6.66 8.15 -8.58
C LEU A 172 -7.75 8.88 -7.78
N ALA A 173 -7.41 9.47 -6.65
CA ALA A 173 -8.36 10.26 -5.85
C ALA A 173 -8.98 11.39 -6.69
N SER A 174 -8.14 12.11 -7.45
CA SER A 174 -8.60 13.21 -8.29
C SER A 174 -9.40 12.71 -9.50
N LEU A 175 -8.97 11.60 -10.12
CA LEU A 175 -9.68 10.99 -11.23
C LEU A 175 -11.11 10.61 -10.81
N TRP A 176 -11.26 9.91 -9.68
CA TRP A 176 -12.57 9.47 -9.18
C TRP A 176 -13.45 10.63 -8.75
N ALA A 177 -12.87 11.67 -8.13
CA ALA A 177 -13.62 12.88 -7.83
C ALA A 177 -14.13 13.56 -9.11
N LEU A 178 -13.29 13.65 -10.15
CA LEU A 178 -13.67 14.23 -11.45
C LEU A 178 -14.66 13.34 -12.21
N GLU A 179 -14.56 12.03 -12.10
CA GLU A 179 -15.51 11.08 -12.70
C GLU A 179 -16.91 11.29 -12.13
N VAL A 180 -17.04 11.39 -10.80
CA VAL A 180 -18.34 11.63 -10.15
C VAL A 180 -18.89 13.03 -10.46
N LEU A 181 -18.05 14.05 -10.45
CA LEU A 181 -18.48 15.44 -10.58
C LEU A 181 -18.73 15.86 -12.04
N LEU A 182 -17.93 15.35 -12.97
CA LEU A 182 -17.85 15.84 -14.35
C LEU A 182 -17.99 14.72 -15.40
N GLY A 183 -18.15 13.46 -14.99
CA GLY A 183 -18.29 12.32 -15.93
C GLY A 183 -17.02 12.06 -16.75
N VAL A 184 -15.86 12.40 -16.20
CA VAL A 184 -14.57 12.32 -16.89
C VAL A 184 -14.04 10.88 -16.92
N SER A 185 -13.40 10.50 -18.02
CA SER A 185 -12.88 9.14 -18.25
C SER A 185 -11.42 8.93 -17.81
N GLU A 186 -11.00 7.67 -17.78
CA GLU A 186 -9.65 7.18 -17.40
C GLU A 186 -8.49 7.83 -18.16
N VAL A 187 -8.74 8.49 -19.31
CA VAL A 187 -7.72 9.16 -20.13
C VAL A 187 -6.96 10.22 -19.32
N LEU A 188 -7.59 10.83 -18.31
CA LEU A 188 -6.91 11.82 -17.45
C LEU A 188 -6.00 11.21 -16.39
N PHE A 189 -5.99 9.88 -16.22
CA PHE A 189 -5.13 9.23 -15.23
C PHE A 189 -3.65 9.59 -15.43
N LEU A 190 -3.13 9.42 -16.65
CA LEU A 190 -1.72 9.63 -16.96
C LEU A 190 -1.31 11.12 -16.81
N PRO A 191 -2.08 12.09 -17.33
CA PRO A 191 -1.86 13.51 -17.04
C PRO A 191 -1.87 13.84 -15.55
N LEU A 192 -2.84 13.32 -14.78
CA LEU A 192 -2.93 13.55 -13.33
C LEU A 192 -1.73 12.95 -12.60
N LEU A 193 -1.27 11.75 -12.99
CA LEU A 193 -0.10 11.13 -12.39
C LEU A 193 1.15 11.99 -12.58
N LEU A 194 1.39 12.49 -13.80
CA LEU A 194 2.52 13.37 -14.10
C LEU A 194 2.42 14.69 -13.32
N LEU A 195 1.21 15.27 -13.21
CA LEU A 195 0.96 16.45 -12.40
C LEU A 195 1.32 16.21 -10.93
N PHE A 196 0.81 15.13 -10.31
CA PHE A 196 1.09 14.83 -8.91
C PHE A 196 2.52 14.40 -8.65
N LEU A 197 3.24 13.84 -9.64
CA LEU A 197 4.68 13.64 -9.54
C LEU A 197 5.41 14.99 -9.41
N ALA A 198 5.08 15.96 -10.25
CA ALA A 198 5.68 17.29 -10.19
C ALA A 198 5.33 18.03 -8.88
N VAL A 199 4.04 18.04 -8.50
CA VAL A 199 3.56 18.71 -7.28
C VAL A 199 4.19 18.10 -6.03
N ASN A 200 4.15 16.77 -5.88
CA ASN A 200 4.73 16.10 -4.72
C ASN A 200 6.25 16.33 -4.63
N TYR A 201 6.94 16.42 -5.78
CA TYR A 201 8.37 16.67 -5.81
C TYR A 201 8.70 18.07 -5.26
N LEU A 202 7.92 19.08 -5.64
CA LEU A 202 8.03 20.44 -5.11
C LEU A 202 7.77 20.47 -3.60
N ILE A 203 6.74 19.76 -3.11
CA ILE A 203 6.39 19.70 -1.68
C ILE A 203 7.50 19.05 -0.84
N ILE A 204 8.20 18.04 -1.36
CA ILE A 204 9.32 17.40 -0.67
C ILE A 204 10.53 18.33 -0.59
N LYS A 205 10.79 19.11 -1.66
CA LYS A 205 11.95 20.00 -1.76
C LYS A 205 11.86 21.21 -0.80
N VAL A 206 10.65 21.67 -0.50
CA VAL A 206 10.36 22.71 0.52
C VAL A 206 10.39 22.08 1.92
#